data_AF-A0A1V4ZWS5-F1
#
_entry.id   AF-A0A1V4ZWS5-F1
#
_cell.length_a   1.000
_cell.length_b   1.000
_cell.length_c   1.000
_cell.angle_alpha   90.00
_cell.angle_beta   90.00
_cell.angle_gamma   90.00
#
_symmetry.space_group_name_H-M   'P 1'
#
loop_
_entity.id
_entity.type
_entity.pdbx_description
1 polymer ?
#
loop_
_entity_poly.entity_id
_entity_poly.type
_entity_poly.pdbx_seq_one_letter_code
_entity_poly.pdbx_strand_id
1 'polypeptide(L)'
;MAKKAAKKAAEEQPLKLFYIFYNQERWDNWLNSMKDASFEVDPKADEMPEGFRILDSFSVDITIEVLKIIKLFQNRRFSKEEALDRLGKVELIIMSAPPEGDLKEIVEILQLQKLVLFASCRKYIEGAYDKDIKVLVKKGKDLLDTDMEGALDCAAQVGAAVLGGASCCSKYVKDDLENPTLFDEWLIECERMSDAIASLKNFDETVGDED
;
A
#
# COMPACT_ATOMS: atom_id res chain seq x y z
N MET A 1 52.52 -33.25 9.12
CA MET A 1 51.23 -33.67 9.74
C MET A 1 51.08 -32.86 11.03
N ALA A 2 50.01 -32.17 11.39
CA ALA A 2 48.66 -32.09 10.85
C ALA A 2 47.98 -30.75 11.24
N LYS A 3 47.21 -30.23 10.27
CA LYS A 3 45.95 -29.46 10.36
C LYS A 3 45.86 -28.23 11.29
N LYS A 4 46.06 -27.06 10.68
CA LYS A 4 45.45 -25.78 11.10
C LYS A 4 43.96 -25.84 10.70
N ALA A 5 43.06 -25.92 11.67
CA ALA A 5 41.62 -25.90 11.41
C ALA A 5 41.20 -24.49 10.95
N ALA A 6 40.80 -24.37 9.68
CA ALA A 6 40.11 -23.19 9.19
C ALA A 6 38.71 -23.17 9.84
N LYS A 7 38.48 -22.19 10.71
CA LYS A 7 37.16 -21.89 11.26
C LYS A 7 36.34 -21.33 10.09
N LYS A 8 35.53 -22.18 9.44
CA LYS A 8 34.46 -21.72 8.54
C LYS A 8 33.61 -20.75 9.36
N ALA A 9 33.59 -19.48 8.97
CA ALA A 9 32.52 -18.59 9.38
C ALA A 9 31.23 -19.30 8.98
N ALA A 10 30.43 -19.71 9.96
CA ALA A 10 29.07 -20.12 9.68
C ALA A 10 28.42 -18.90 9.04
N GLU A 11 27.91 -19.03 7.82
CA GLU A 11 26.92 -18.10 7.30
C GLU A 11 25.80 -18.09 8.34
N GLU A 12 25.77 -17.03 9.15
CA GLU A 12 24.63 -16.74 10.02
C GLU A 12 23.44 -16.63 9.09
N GLN A 13 22.63 -17.70 9.06
CA GLN A 13 21.32 -17.64 8.43
C GLN A 13 20.62 -16.45 9.08
N PRO A 14 20.19 -15.44 8.31
CA PRO A 14 19.55 -14.27 8.90
C PRO A 14 18.36 -14.78 9.70
N LEU A 15 18.41 -14.52 11.01
CA LEU A 15 17.34 -14.86 11.94
C LEU A 15 16.06 -14.26 11.37
N LYS A 16 15.13 -15.11 10.91
CA LYS A 16 13.81 -14.68 10.45
C LYS A 16 13.09 -14.04 11.62
N LEU A 17 13.12 -12.71 11.68
CA LEU A 17 12.29 -11.96 12.61
C LEU A 17 10.83 -12.23 12.23
N PHE A 18 10.05 -12.77 13.15
CA PHE A 18 8.63 -13.01 12.93
C PHE A 18 7.87 -11.67 13.04
N TYR A 19 7.95 -10.83 12.01
CA TYR A 19 6.94 -9.81 11.83
C TYR A 19 5.62 -10.51 11.49
N ILE A 20 4.61 -10.29 12.33
CA ILE A 20 3.22 -10.57 11.99
C ILE A 20 2.83 -9.47 11.00
N PHE A 21 2.94 -9.78 9.70
CA PHE A 21 2.37 -8.93 8.65
C PHE A 21 0.85 -8.77 8.87
N TYR A 22 0.27 -7.76 8.22
CA TYR A 22 -1.16 -7.46 8.27
C TYR A 22 -2.01 -8.74 8.35
N ASN A 23 -2.81 -8.85 9.40
CA ASN A 23 -3.54 -10.07 9.74
C ASN A 23 -5.05 -9.78 9.88
N GLN A 24 -5.84 -10.84 9.98
CA GLN A 24 -7.29 -10.74 10.10
C GLN A 24 -7.72 -9.97 11.35
N GLU A 25 -7.06 -10.19 12.48
CA GLU A 25 -7.37 -9.50 13.73
C GLU A 25 -7.22 -7.97 13.61
N ARG A 26 -6.17 -7.48 12.93
CA ARG A 26 -5.96 -6.05 12.69
C ARG A 26 -7.03 -5.46 11.78
N TRP A 27 -7.40 -6.19 10.72
CA TRP A 27 -8.52 -5.81 9.84
C TRP A 27 -9.83 -5.69 10.63
N ASP A 28 -10.17 -6.72 11.39
CA ASP A 28 -11.40 -6.77 12.19
C ASP A 28 -11.43 -5.66 13.25
N ASN A 29 -10.28 -5.35 13.86
CA ASN A 29 -10.16 -4.25 14.82
C ASN A 29 -10.49 -2.89 14.18
N TRP A 30 -10.01 -2.62 12.95
CA TRP A 30 -10.35 -1.40 12.23
C TRP A 30 -11.83 -1.33 11.87
N LEU A 31 -12.42 -2.44 11.39
CA LEU A 31 -13.86 -2.51 11.11
C LEU A 31 -14.69 -2.24 12.36
N ASN A 32 -14.29 -2.81 13.51
CA ASN A 32 -14.96 -2.56 14.78
C ASN A 32 -14.85 -1.09 15.20
N SER A 33 -13.69 -0.46 15.04
CA SER A 33 -13.53 0.98 15.33
C SER A 33 -14.43 1.86 14.45
N MET A 34 -14.61 1.51 13.17
CA MET A 34 -15.52 2.27 12.29
C MET A 34 -17.00 2.05 12.63
N LYS A 35 -17.37 0.86 13.12
CA LYS A 35 -18.76 0.51 13.42
C LYS A 35 -19.38 1.40 14.49
N ASP A 36 -18.57 1.79 15.47
CA ASP A 36 -19.02 2.61 16.60
C ASP A 36 -18.85 4.12 16.34
N ALA A 37 -18.31 4.51 15.18
CA ALA A 37 -17.98 5.88 14.85
C ALA A 37 -19.09 6.61 14.09
N SER A 38 -19.23 7.92 14.34
CA SER A 38 -20.17 8.75 13.58
C SER A 38 -19.55 9.26 12.28
N PHE A 39 -20.31 9.13 11.18
CA PHE A 39 -20.01 9.72 9.86
C PHE A 39 -20.84 10.97 9.56
N GLU A 40 -21.69 11.41 10.49
CA GLU A 40 -22.55 12.57 10.30
C GLU A 40 -21.72 13.87 10.30
N VAL A 41 -21.87 14.67 9.26
CA VAL A 41 -21.23 15.98 9.15
C VAL A 41 -22.03 16.99 9.97
N ASP A 42 -21.44 17.52 11.04
CA ASP A 42 -21.96 18.68 11.77
C ASP A 42 -21.46 19.98 11.11
N PRO A 43 -22.34 20.80 10.50
CA PRO A 43 -21.94 22.06 9.86
C PRO A 43 -21.29 23.08 10.80
N LYS A 44 -21.36 22.87 12.12
CA LYS A 44 -20.79 23.75 13.15
C LYS A 44 -19.49 23.21 13.75
N ALA A 45 -19.11 21.98 13.44
CA ALA A 45 -17.86 21.41 13.89
C ALA A 45 -16.73 21.82 12.95
N ASP A 46 -15.60 22.25 13.52
CA ASP A 46 -14.38 22.58 12.75
C ASP A 46 -13.60 21.32 12.34
N GLU A 47 -13.93 20.16 12.92
CA GLU A 47 -13.27 18.89 12.66
C GLU A 47 -14.13 17.95 11.80
N MET A 48 -13.47 17.12 10.99
CA MET A 48 -14.15 16.05 10.27
C MET A 48 -14.75 15.03 11.25
N PRO A 49 -15.90 14.43 10.90
CA PRO A 49 -16.53 13.35 11.66
C PRO A 49 -15.53 12.25 12.02
N GLU A 50 -15.70 11.66 13.20
CA GLU A 50 -14.81 10.63 13.74
C GLU A 50 -14.63 9.45 12.78
N GLY A 51 -15.73 9.00 12.16
CA GLY A 51 -15.71 7.90 11.20
C GLY A 51 -14.78 8.16 10.01
N PHE A 52 -14.77 9.38 9.46
CA PHE A 52 -13.87 9.74 8.36
C PHE A 52 -12.40 9.80 8.79
N ARG A 53 -12.11 10.26 10.01
CA ARG A 53 -10.73 10.26 10.55
C ARG A 53 -10.22 8.84 10.81
N ILE A 54 -11.08 7.95 11.31
CA ILE A 54 -10.77 6.53 11.49
C ILE A 54 -10.56 5.86 10.13
N LEU A 55 -11.43 6.11 9.15
CA LEU A 55 -11.30 5.58 7.79
C LEU A 55 -9.99 6.00 7.13
N ASP A 56 -9.59 7.27 7.26
CA ASP A 56 -8.30 7.71 6.70
C ASP A 56 -7.13 7.02 7.40
N SER A 57 -7.17 6.92 8.74
CA SER A 57 -6.15 6.21 9.52
C SER A 57 -6.05 4.73 9.14
N PHE A 58 -7.20 4.08 8.93
CA PHE A 58 -7.30 2.69 8.46
C PHE A 58 -6.67 2.54 7.06
N SER A 59 -7.00 3.45 6.15
CA SER A 59 -6.45 3.49 4.80
C SER A 59 -4.92 3.69 4.82
N VAL A 60 -4.39 4.60 5.66
CA VAL A 60 -2.94 4.78 5.85
C VAL A 60 -2.28 3.52 6.42
N ASP A 61 -2.90 2.89 7.42
CA ASP A 61 -2.38 1.69 8.06
C ASP A 61 -2.18 0.54 7.07
N ILE A 62 -3.19 0.28 6.23
CA ILE A 62 -3.10 -0.71 5.14
C ILE A 62 -1.93 -0.39 4.24
N THR A 63 -1.81 0.86 3.77
CA THR A 63 -0.75 1.26 2.84
C THR A 63 0.63 1.06 3.46
N ILE A 64 0.84 1.49 4.71
CA ILE A 64 2.12 1.30 5.41
C ILE A 64 2.47 -0.19 5.55
N GLU A 65 1.53 -1.01 6.01
CA GLU A 65 1.79 -2.43 6.25
C GLU A 65 2.07 -3.21 4.96
N VAL A 66 1.40 -2.86 3.85
CA VAL A 66 1.75 -3.40 2.52
C VAL A 66 3.13 -2.94 2.07
N LEU A 67 3.48 -1.65 2.26
CA LEU A 67 4.77 -1.12 1.82
C LEU A 67 5.96 -1.59 2.65
N LYS A 68 5.76 -2.08 3.87
CA LYS A 68 6.81 -2.82 4.61
C LYS A 68 7.29 -4.03 3.82
N ILE A 69 6.40 -4.77 3.15
CA ILE A 69 6.77 -5.91 2.28
C ILE A 69 7.67 -5.42 1.14
N ILE A 70 7.31 -4.30 0.51
CA ILE A 70 8.11 -3.69 -0.56
C ILE A 70 9.47 -3.25 -0.05
N LYS A 71 9.54 -2.66 1.14
CA LYS A 71 10.81 -2.22 1.73
C LYS A 71 11.73 -3.39 2.06
N LEU A 72 11.19 -4.50 2.57
CA LEU A 72 11.95 -5.74 2.78
C LEU A 72 12.48 -6.32 1.46
N PHE A 73 11.68 -6.27 0.40
CA PHE A 73 12.13 -6.63 -0.94
C PHE A 73 13.24 -5.70 -1.45
N GLN A 74 13.09 -4.37 -1.30
CA GLN A 74 14.11 -3.37 -1.65
C GLN A 74 15.43 -3.60 -0.92
N ASN A 75 15.36 -3.95 0.36
CA ASN A 75 16.51 -4.26 1.21
C ASN A 75 17.06 -5.68 0.98
N ARG A 76 16.53 -6.41 -0.01
CA ARG A 76 16.91 -7.80 -0.34
C ARG A 76 16.72 -8.80 0.81
N ARG A 77 15.83 -8.49 1.75
CA ARG A 77 15.40 -9.39 2.84
C ARG A 77 14.41 -10.43 2.33
N PHE A 78 13.57 -10.05 1.36
CA PHE A 78 12.70 -10.96 0.64
C PHE A 78 13.17 -11.25 -0.78
N SER A 79 13.02 -12.51 -1.18
CA SER A 79 13.05 -12.87 -2.59
C SER A 79 11.80 -12.34 -3.31
N LYS A 80 11.83 -12.32 -4.64
CA LYS A 80 10.66 -11.97 -5.47
C LYS A 80 9.45 -12.84 -5.12
N GLU A 81 9.64 -14.15 -5.03
CA GLU A 81 8.58 -15.11 -4.73
C GLU A 81 8.02 -14.92 -3.32
N GLU A 82 8.89 -14.71 -2.31
CA GLU A 82 8.45 -14.45 -0.95
C GLU A 82 7.67 -13.14 -0.83
N ALA A 83 8.12 -12.06 -1.49
CA ALA A 83 7.40 -10.80 -1.49
C ALA A 83 6.00 -10.92 -2.12
N LEU A 84 5.87 -11.65 -3.23
CA LEU A 84 4.59 -11.90 -3.90
C LEU A 84 3.64 -12.76 -3.05
N ASP A 85 4.14 -13.82 -2.42
CA ASP A 85 3.35 -14.68 -1.52
C ASP A 85 2.81 -13.88 -0.31
N ARG A 86 3.67 -13.05 0.31
CA ARG A 86 3.28 -12.19 1.42
C ARG A 86 2.24 -11.16 1.01
N LEU A 87 2.45 -10.51 -0.14
CA LEU A 87 1.53 -9.52 -0.69
C LEU A 87 0.15 -10.13 -0.95
N GLY A 88 0.10 -11.32 -1.58
CA GLY A 88 -1.16 -12.02 -1.87
C GLY A 88 -1.93 -12.41 -0.60
N LYS A 89 -1.24 -12.82 0.47
CA LYS A 89 -1.89 -13.12 1.76
C LYS A 89 -2.56 -11.89 2.38
N VAL A 90 -1.91 -10.74 2.31
CA VAL A 90 -2.45 -9.46 2.82
C VAL A 90 -3.60 -8.99 1.94
N GLU A 91 -3.47 -9.11 0.62
CA GLU A 91 -4.53 -8.78 -0.34
C GLU A 91 -5.79 -9.61 -0.11
N LEU A 92 -5.68 -10.91 0.16
CA LEU A 92 -6.83 -11.78 0.46
C LEU A 92 -7.62 -11.31 1.69
N ILE A 93 -6.95 -10.75 2.70
CA ILE A 93 -7.60 -10.22 3.90
C ILE A 93 -8.33 -8.92 3.56
N ILE A 94 -7.64 -7.97 2.92
CA ILE A 94 -8.18 -6.64 2.62
C ILE A 94 -9.29 -6.70 1.58
N MET A 95 -9.19 -7.61 0.60
CA MET A 95 -10.18 -7.82 -0.46
C MET A 95 -11.23 -8.88 -0.08
N SER A 96 -11.30 -9.27 1.20
CA SER A 96 -12.39 -10.11 1.69
C SER A 96 -13.75 -9.40 1.57
N ALA A 97 -14.83 -10.16 1.71
CA ALA A 97 -16.17 -9.57 1.58
C ALA A 97 -16.35 -8.41 2.58
N PRO A 98 -16.86 -7.24 2.13
CA PRO A 98 -17.12 -6.12 3.02
C PRO A 98 -18.17 -6.51 4.08
N PRO A 99 -18.14 -5.87 5.27
CA PRO A 99 -19.15 -6.09 6.29
C PRO A 99 -20.55 -5.76 5.76
N GLU A 100 -21.57 -6.40 6.31
CA GLU A 100 -22.97 -6.05 6.02
C GLU A 100 -23.39 -4.74 6.71
N GLY A 101 -24.45 -4.11 6.20
CA GLY A 101 -25.02 -2.88 6.76
C GLY A 101 -24.31 -1.61 6.29
N ASP A 102 -24.33 -0.58 7.15
CA ASP A 102 -23.95 0.80 6.77
C ASP A 102 -22.46 0.97 6.41
N LEU A 103 -21.60 0.06 6.89
CA LEU A 103 -20.17 0.08 6.55
C LEU A 103 -19.86 -0.51 5.17
N LYS A 104 -20.80 -1.22 4.54
CA LYS A 104 -20.53 -1.97 3.31
C LYS A 104 -19.96 -1.08 2.21
N GLU A 105 -20.68 -0.01 1.86
CA GLU A 105 -20.29 0.89 0.78
C GLU A 105 -18.98 1.62 1.08
N ILE A 106 -18.76 1.99 2.35
CA ILE A 106 -17.52 2.64 2.81
C ILE A 106 -16.32 1.72 2.60
N VAL A 107 -16.45 0.44 2.99
CA VAL A 107 -15.37 -0.55 2.84
C VAL A 107 -15.15 -0.89 1.36
N GLU A 108 -16.21 -0.98 0.55
CA GLU A 108 -16.08 -1.19 -0.90
C GLU A 108 -15.29 -0.05 -1.57
N ILE A 109 -15.55 1.21 -1.20
CA ILE A 109 -14.79 2.37 -1.69
C ILE A 109 -13.31 2.28 -1.27
N LEU A 110 -13.05 1.96 0.00
CA LEU A 110 -11.68 1.73 0.49
C LEU A 110 -10.97 0.63 -0.31
N GLN A 111 -11.64 -0.49 -0.57
CA GLN A 111 -11.09 -1.60 -1.35
C GLN A 111 -10.78 -1.20 -2.79
N LEU A 112 -11.66 -0.44 -3.44
CA LEU A 112 -11.44 0.08 -4.80
C LEU A 112 -10.18 0.93 -4.89
N GLN A 113 -9.89 1.74 -3.87
CA GLN A 113 -8.63 2.49 -3.79
C GLN A 113 -7.44 1.53 -3.65
N LYS A 114 -7.53 0.48 -2.82
CA LYS A 114 -6.42 -0.45 -2.59
C LYS A 114 -6.09 -1.37 -3.77
N LEU A 115 -6.93 -1.46 -4.80
CA LEU A 115 -6.59 -2.17 -6.03
C LEU A 115 -5.29 -1.65 -6.65
N VAL A 116 -5.10 -0.32 -6.71
CA VAL A 116 -3.89 0.26 -7.29
C VAL A 116 -2.66 0.01 -6.43
N LEU A 117 -2.80 -0.02 -5.09
CA LEU A 117 -1.72 -0.33 -4.16
C LEU A 117 -1.14 -1.71 -4.46
N PHE A 118 -1.98 -2.75 -4.48
CA PHE A 118 -1.52 -4.12 -4.73
C PHE A 118 -0.99 -4.32 -6.16
N ALA A 119 -1.66 -3.75 -7.16
CA ALA A 119 -1.21 -3.84 -8.54
C ALA A 119 0.15 -3.14 -8.75
N SER A 120 0.35 -1.98 -8.12
CA SER A 120 1.63 -1.25 -8.15
C SER A 120 2.76 -2.04 -7.48
N CYS A 121 2.48 -2.61 -6.31
CA CYS A 121 3.41 -3.48 -5.59
C CYS A 121 3.87 -4.67 -6.44
N ARG A 122 2.94 -5.38 -7.09
CA ARG A 122 3.27 -6.48 -8.02
C ARG A 122 4.16 -6.03 -9.15
N LYS A 123 3.78 -4.96 -9.86
CA LYS A 123 4.56 -4.42 -10.98
C LYS A 123 5.97 -4.00 -10.57
N TYR A 124 6.09 -3.37 -9.40
CA TYR A 124 7.38 -2.99 -8.84
C TYR A 124 8.26 -4.21 -8.55
N ILE A 125 7.72 -5.23 -7.89
CA ILE A 125 8.42 -6.49 -7.59
C ILE A 125 8.82 -7.23 -8.88
N GLU A 126 7.98 -7.17 -9.92
CA GLU A 126 8.26 -7.74 -11.23
C GLU A 126 9.32 -6.98 -12.02
N GLY A 127 9.50 -5.68 -11.72
CA GLY A 127 10.45 -4.80 -12.41
C GLY A 127 9.99 -4.37 -13.81
N ALA A 128 8.71 -4.55 -14.13
CA ALA A 128 8.13 -4.27 -15.45
C ALA A 128 7.11 -3.13 -15.37
N TYR A 129 7.60 -1.88 -15.45
CA TYR A 129 6.77 -0.68 -15.43
C TYR A 129 7.43 0.48 -16.20
N ASP A 130 6.60 1.34 -16.79
CA ASP A 130 7.03 2.58 -17.42
C ASP A 130 7.27 3.69 -16.37
N LYS A 131 8.15 4.64 -16.68
CA LYS A 131 8.49 5.79 -15.83
C LYS A 131 7.92 7.11 -16.36
N ASP A 132 7.30 7.14 -17.55
CA ASP A 132 6.63 8.32 -18.07
C ASP A 132 5.24 8.50 -17.44
N ILE A 133 5.23 8.99 -16.20
CA ILE A 133 4.01 9.23 -15.42
C ILE A 133 3.01 10.11 -16.18
N LYS A 134 3.47 11.11 -16.92
CA LYS A 134 2.57 12.03 -17.64
C LYS A 134 1.77 11.28 -18.71
N VAL A 135 2.43 10.41 -19.47
CA VAL A 135 1.79 9.60 -20.51
C VAL A 135 0.85 8.58 -19.90
N LEU A 136 1.27 7.90 -18.83
CA LEU A 136 0.45 6.93 -18.11
C LEU A 136 -0.83 7.56 -17.54
N VAL A 137 -0.71 8.72 -16.89
CA VAL A 137 -1.87 9.43 -16.32
C VAL A 137 -2.84 9.84 -17.41
N LYS A 138 -2.35 10.43 -18.50
CA LYS A 138 -3.22 10.83 -19.62
C LYS A 138 -3.97 9.61 -20.18
N LYS A 139 -3.24 8.53 -20.47
CA LYS A 139 -3.81 7.29 -21.00
C LYS A 139 -4.83 6.69 -20.03
N GLY A 140 -4.51 6.62 -18.74
CA GLY A 140 -5.41 6.04 -17.75
C GLY A 140 -6.70 6.81 -17.60
N LYS A 141 -6.66 8.15 -17.63
CA LYS A 141 -7.86 9.00 -17.65
C LYS A 141 -8.70 8.79 -18.90
N ASP A 142 -8.06 8.64 -20.07
CA ASP A 142 -8.75 8.38 -21.33
C ASP A 142 -9.41 6.97 -21.36
N LEU A 143 -8.87 6.01 -20.61
CA LEU A 143 -9.37 4.63 -20.55
C LEU A 143 -10.48 4.41 -19.52
N LEU A 144 -10.61 5.26 -18.49
CA LEU A 144 -11.43 4.98 -17.31
C LEU A 144 -12.86 4.48 -17.63
N ASP A 145 -13.53 5.11 -18.60
CA ASP A 145 -14.91 4.80 -18.96
C ASP A 145 -15.04 3.63 -19.97
N THR A 146 -13.94 3.21 -20.61
CA THR A 146 -13.95 2.25 -21.72
C THR A 146 -13.21 0.94 -21.42
N ASP A 147 -12.21 1.01 -20.55
CA ASP A 147 -11.34 -0.09 -20.14
C ASP A 147 -10.81 0.21 -18.74
N MET A 148 -11.61 -0.10 -17.72
CA MET A 148 -11.27 0.13 -16.33
C MET A 148 -10.04 -0.67 -15.89
N GLU A 149 -9.84 -1.87 -16.42
CA GLU A 149 -8.65 -2.69 -16.15
C GLU A 149 -7.40 -2.04 -16.74
N GLY A 150 -7.47 -1.53 -17.98
CA GLY A 150 -6.40 -0.76 -18.61
C GLY A 150 -6.11 0.57 -17.90
N ALA A 151 -7.14 1.23 -17.37
CA ALA A 151 -6.96 2.42 -16.53
C ALA A 151 -6.25 2.06 -15.22
N LEU A 152 -6.69 1.01 -14.51
CA LEU A 152 -6.04 0.51 -13.31
C LEU A 152 -4.58 0.11 -13.59
N ASP A 153 -4.30 -0.53 -14.72
CA ASP A 153 -2.93 -0.88 -15.14
C ASP A 153 -2.05 0.37 -15.30
N CYS A 154 -2.57 1.44 -15.90
CA CYS A 154 -1.86 2.71 -16.02
C CYS A 154 -1.56 3.32 -14.65
N ALA A 155 -2.54 3.35 -13.75
CA ALA A 155 -2.33 3.84 -12.38
C ALA A 155 -1.33 2.96 -11.60
N ALA A 156 -1.38 1.64 -11.79
CA ALA A 156 -0.46 0.71 -11.16
C ALA A 156 1.00 0.89 -11.65
N GLN A 157 1.19 1.21 -12.93
CA GLN A 157 2.51 1.56 -13.46
C GLN A 157 3.03 2.85 -12.84
N VAL A 158 2.16 3.85 -12.64
CA VAL A 158 2.51 5.09 -11.93
C VAL A 158 2.94 4.78 -10.50
N GLY A 159 2.16 4.02 -9.73
CA GLY A 159 2.52 3.64 -8.37
C GLY A 159 3.81 2.81 -8.30
N ALA A 160 4.06 1.91 -9.27
CA ALA A 160 5.33 1.19 -9.36
C ALA A 160 6.52 2.14 -9.63
N ALA A 161 6.35 3.16 -10.48
CA ALA A 161 7.37 4.18 -10.70
C ALA A 161 7.68 4.98 -9.43
N VAL A 162 6.65 5.31 -8.65
CA VAL A 162 6.76 5.98 -7.35
C VAL A 162 7.53 5.13 -6.34
N LEU A 163 7.21 3.84 -6.23
CA LEU A 163 7.99 2.90 -5.39
C LEU A 163 9.45 2.79 -5.85
N GLY A 164 9.72 3.02 -7.14
CA GLY A 164 11.05 3.14 -7.73
C GLY A 164 11.72 4.50 -7.57
N GLY A 165 11.12 5.44 -6.82
CA GLY A 165 11.68 6.75 -6.50
C GLY A 165 11.31 7.88 -7.45
N ALA A 166 10.37 7.69 -8.37
CA ALA A 166 9.81 8.79 -9.15
C ALA A 166 8.96 9.71 -8.26
N SER A 167 8.96 11.02 -8.53
CA SER A 167 8.07 11.94 -7.82
C SER A 167 6.61 11.71 -8.23
N CYS A 168 5.73 11.71 -7.24
CA CYS A 168 4.33 11.37 -7.43
C CYS A 168 3.47 12.57 -7.88
N CYS A 169 2.15 12.38 -7.83
CA CYS A 169 1.15 12.72 -8.83
C CYS A 169 0.24 13.88 -8.43
N SER A 170 0.53 14.56 -7.32
CA SER A 170 -0.25 15.71 -6.83
C SER A 170 -0.58 16.74 -7.93
N LYS A 171 0.35 17.03 -8.85
CA LYS A 171 0.13 17.93 -10.00
C LYS A 171 -0.85 17.42 -11.07
N TYR A 172 -1.27 16.16 -11.00
CA TYR A 172 -2.13 15.50 -11.97
C TYR A 172 -3.51 15.12 -11.43
N VAL A 173 -3.67 15.15 -10.11
CA VAL A 173 -4.99 15.10 -9.46
C VAL A 173 -5.72 16.39 -9.88
N LYS A 174 -6.99 16.28 -10.28
CA LYS A 174 -7.77 17.47 -10.66
C LYS A 174 -7.91 18.41 -9.46
N ASP A 175 -7.97 19.70 -9.73
CA ASP A 175 -8.25 20.72 -8.70
C ASP A 175 -9.68 20.61 -8.13
N ASP A 176 -10.58 19.92 -8.85
CA ASP A 176 -11.92 19.59 -8.37
C ASP A 176 -11.87 18.39 -7.42
N LEU A 177 -11.43 18.67 -6.18
CA LEU A 177 -11.44 17.73 -5.07
C LEU A 177 -12.87 17.46 -4.55
N GLU A 178 -13.88 18.20 -5.01
CA GLU A 178 -15.27 17.98 -4.59
C GLU A 178 -15.88 16.77 -5.32
N ASN A 179 -15.42 16.45 -6.54
CA ASN A 179 -15.86 15.27 -7.29
C ASN A 179 -14.69 14.55 -8.00
N PRO A 180 -13.79 13.91 -7.23
CA PRO A 180 -12.69 13.15 -7.81
C PRO A 180 -13.22 11.97 -8.64
N THR A 181 -12.57 11.71 -9.78
CA THR A 181 -12.84 10.46 -10.52
C THR A 181 -12.16 9.28 -9.82
N LEU A 182 -12.60 8.04 -10.09
CA LEU A 182 -11.91 6.85 -9.57
C LEU A 182 -10.41 6.82 -9.94
N PHE A 183 -10.04 7.33 -11.12
CA PHE A 183 -8.64 7.44 -11.49
C PHE A 183 -7.90 8.48 -10.64
N ASP A 184 -8.54 9.60 -10.28
CA ASP A 184 -7.96 10.59 -9.38
C ASP A 184 -7.75 9.98 -7.97
N GLU A 185 -8.70 9.17 -7.48
CA GLU A 185 -8.56 8.39 -6.23
C GLU A 185 -7.35 7.45 -6.25
N TRP A 186 -7.12 6.76 -7.37
CA TRP A 186 -5.92 5.92 -7.52
C TRP A 186 -4.62 6.74 -7.54
N LEU A 187 -4.63 7.95 -8.10
CA LEU A 187 -3.46 8.84 -8.02
C LEU A 187 -3.21 9.36 -6.60
N ILE A 188 -4.27 9.62 -5.85
CA ILE A 188 -4.19 9.99 -4.42
C ILE A 188 -3.57 8.82 -3.62
N GLU A 189 -3.98 7.58 -3.89
CA GLU A 189 -3.34 6.41 -3.27
C GLU A 189 -1.86 6.27 -3.67
N CYS A 190 -1.50 6.56 -4.93
CA CYS A 190 -0.09 6.59 -5.33
C CYS A 190 0.71 7.66 -4.57
N GLU A 191 0.13 8.83 -4.29
CA GLU A 191 0.76 9.86 -3.46
C GLU A 191 0.95 9.37 -2.03
N ARG A 192 -0.10 8.75 -1.45
CA ARG A 192 -0.05 8.12 -0.14
C ARG A 192 1.05 7.07 -0.06
N MET A 193 1.26 6.28 -1.14
CA MET A 193 2.37 5.33 -1.23
C MET A 193 3.74 6.02 -1.21
N SER A 194 3.88 7.17 -1.89
CA SER A 194 5.11 7.98 -1.89
C SER A 194 5.46 8.45 -0.48
N ASP A 195 4.48 8.96 0.26
CA ASP A 195 4.68 9.45 1.63
C ASP A 195 4.99 8.29 2.59
N ALA A 196 4.24 7.19 2.47
CA ALA A 196 4.44 6.00 3.29
C ALA A 196 5.83 5.38 3.05
N ILE A 197 6.29 5.22 1.80
CA ILE A 197 7.63 4.66 1.54
C ILE A 197 8.74 5.58 2.06
N ALA A 198 8.56 6.90 1.98
CA ALA A 198 9.49 7.86 2.55
C ALA A 198 9.58 7.77 4.08
N SER A 199 8.45 7.54 4.75
CA SER A 199 8.40 7.29 6.21
C SER A 199 9.17 6.01 6.61
N LEU A 200 9.24 5.03 5.72
CA LEU A 200 9.93 3.75 5.90
C LEU A 200 11.42 3.79 5.53
N LYS A 201 12.03 4.96 5.32
CA LYS A 201 13.43 5.08 4.85
C LYS A 201 14.44 4.25 5.65
N ASN A 202 14.29 4.23 6.98
CA ASN A 202 15.15 3.53 7.93
C ASN A 202 14.56 2.19 8.38
N PHE A 203 13.46 1.75 7.78
CA PHE A 203 12.92 0.44 8.05
C PHE A 203 13.84 -0.59 7.40
N ASP A 204 14.60 -1.27 8.26
CA ASP A 204 15.32 -2.50 7.97
C ASP A 204 15.11 -3.44 9.16
N GLU A 205 15.14 -4.75 8.93
CA GLU A 205 15.04 -5.75 10.00
C GLU A 205 16.35 -5.81 10.80
N THR A 206 16.64 -4.79 11.60
CA THR A 206 17.70 -4.88 12.61
C THR A 206 17.09 -5.40 13.91
N VAL A 207 17.66 -6.50 14.42
CA VAL A 207 17.35 -7.03 15.75
C VAL A 207 17.99 -6.09 16.76
N GLY A 208 17.16 -5.30 17.45
CA GLY A 208 17.57 -4.52 18.62
C GLY A 208 18.56 -3.40 18.33
N ASP A 209 18.30 -2.24 18.89
CA ASP A 209 19.37 -1.28 19.11
C ASP A 209 20.43 -1.98 19.99
N GLU A 210 21.64 -2.15 19.47
CA GLU A 210 22.81 -2.30 20.33
C GLU A 210 23.11 -0.91 20.90
N ASP A 211 22.49 -0.60 22.04
CA ASP A 211 22.98 0.42 22.97
C ASP A 211 24.37 0.02 23.53
#